data_AF-A0A9D4DAU3-F1
#
_entry.id   AF-A0A9D4DAU3-F1
#
_cell.length_a   1.000
_cell.length_b   1.000
_cell.length_c   1.000
_cell.angle_alpha   90.00
_cell.angle_beta   90.00
_cell.angle_gamma   90.00
#
_symmetry.space_group_name_H-M   'P 1'
#
loop_
_entity.id
_entity.type
_entity.pdbx_description
1 polymer ?
#
loop_
_entity_poly.entity_id
_entity_poly.type
_entity_poly.pdbx_seq_one_letter_code
_entity_poly.pdbx_strand_id
1 'polypeptide(L)'
;MDDMERATCSEDINNNLKEILFELKKQQVDITSLKQQVSLPVSSKQDHNDIKWKYEGNKQQYDFNCDVHEGIKQCMWAIENQKSDYAKEVLSEVAKKIHARNKHIRIAETSKGGWETVKQYEQNPLASDSDDESRINRADSKALKKKKVKQAKLKKKPAVLY
;
A
#
# COMPACT_ATOMS: atom_id res chain seq x y z
N MET A 1 -2.11 32.77 -65.50
CA MET A 1 -1.68 31.79 -64.49
C MET A 1 -1.90 30.45 -65.13
N ASP A 2 -0.82 29.90 -65.65
CA ASP A 2 -0.84 28.73 -66.52
C ASP A 2 -1.23 27.49 -65.72
N ASP A 3 -1.95 26.55 -66.33
CA ASP A 3 -2.47 25.35 -65.63
C ASP A 3 -1.35 24.50 -64.98
N MET A 4 -0.10 24.66 -65.45
CA MET A 4 1.10 24.05 -64.90
C MET A 4 1.56 24.66 -63.56
N GLU A 5 1.36 25.96 -63.32
CA GLU A 5 1.61 26.61 -62.02
C GLU A 5 0.56 26.23 -60.96
N ARG A 6 -0.68 25.96 -61.39
CA ARG A 6 -1.74 25.50 -60.48
C ARG A 6 -1.54 24.04 -60.04
N ALA A 7 -1.06 23.19 -60.95
CA ALA A 7 -0.77 21.79 -60.66
C ALA A 7 0.36 21.64 -59.63
N THR A 8 1.45 22.39 -59.80
CA THR A 8 2.60 22.40 -58.89
C THR A 8 2.22 22.93 -57.50
N CYS A 9 1.48 24.04 -57.43
CA CYS A 9 0.95 24.57 -56.17
C CYS A 9 0.02 23.58 -55.45
N SER A 10 -0.81 22.83 -56.18
CA SER A 10 -1.68 21.80 -55.60
C SER A 10 -0.91 20.59 -55.07
N GLU A 11 0.21 20.22 -55.70
CA GLU A 11 1.09 19.14 -55.23
C GLU A 11 1.85 19.55 -53.97
N ASP A 12 2.35 20.78 -53.91
CA ASP A 12 3.03 21.31 -52.72
C ASP A 12 2.11 21.37 -51.51
N ILE A 13 0.85 21.81 -51.70
CA ILE A 13 -0.17 21.80 -50.65
C ILE A 13 -0.42 20.37 -50.14
N ASN A 14 -0.55 19.39 -51.06
CA ASN A 14 -0.77 18.00 -50.68
C ASN A 14 0.42 17.38 -49.93
N ASN A 15 1.65 17.75 -50.28
CA ASN A 15 2.84 17.28 -49.59
C ASN A 15 2.92 17.87 -48.17
N ASN A 16 2.67 19.17 -48.02
CA ASN A 16 2.59 19.82 -46.70
C ASN A 16 1.50 19.20 -45.82
N LEU A 17 0.34 18.87 -46.40
CA LEU A 17 -0.74 18.21 -45.66
C LEU A 17 -0.35 16.81 -45.17
N LYS A 18 0.40 16.04 -45.97
CA LYS A 18 0.90 14.72 -45.57
C LYS A 18 1.90 14.82 -44.41
N GLU A 19 2.76 15.83 -44.44
CA GLU A 19 3.77 16.06 -43.40
C GLU A 19 3.11 16.46 -42.07
N ILE A 20 2.12 17.36 -42.11
CA ILE A 20 1.32 17.74 -40.94
C ILE A 20 0.57 16.51 -40.37
N LEU A 21 0.00 15.66 -41.23
CA LEU A 21 -0.66 14.42 -40.81
C LEU A 21 0.31 13.44 -40.13
N PHE A 22 1.56 13.39 -40.59
CA PHE A 22 2.60 12.56 -40.00
C PHE A 22 3.02 13.07 -38.61
N GLU A 23 3.26 14.38 -38.48
CA GLU A 23 3.53 15.07 -37.21
C GLU A 23 2.41 14.84 -36.18
N LEU A 24 1.14 15.00 -36.58
CA LEU A 24 0.00 14.78 -35.69
C LEU A 24 -0.10 13.33 -35.20
N LYS A 25 0.16 12.35 -36.08
CA LYS A 25 0.18 10.94 -35.68
C LYS A 25 1.29 10.65 -34.68
N LYS A 26 2.47 11.24 -34.87
CA LYS A 26 3.60 11.11 -33.95
C LYS A 26 3.24 11.67 -32.56
N GLN A 27 2.69 12.89 -32.51
CA GLN A 27 2.25 13.50 -31.25
C GLN A 27 1.17 12.68 -30.55
N GLN A 28 0.24 12.06 -31.29
CA GLN A 28 -0.80 11.20 -30.70
C GLN A 28 -0.21 9.97 -29.99
N VAL A 29 0.85 9.38 -30.55
CA VAL A 29 1.58 8.26 -29.94
C VAL A 29 2.30 8.72 -28.67
N ASP A 30 2.97 9.87 -28.71
CA ASP A 30 3.67 10.44 -27.56
C ASP A 30 2.70 10.77 -26.42
N ILE A 31 1.55 11.38 -26.72
CA ILE A 31 0.48 11.66 -25.73
C ILE A 31 -0.03 10.36 -25.10
N THR A 32 -0.20 9.31 -25.89
CA THR A 32 -0.67 8.01 -25.38
C THR A 32 0.36 7.39 -24.44
N SER A 33 1.65 7.45 -24.80
CA SER A 33 2.74 6.98 -23.96
C SER A 33 2.85 7.77 -22.65
N LEU A 34 2.75 9.11 -22.72
CA LEU A 34 2.78 9.99 -21.55
C LEU A 34 1.58 9.74 -20.61
N LYS A 35 0.37 9.55 -21.13
CA LYS A 35 -0.80 9.19 -20.31
C LYS A 35 -0.59 7.88 -19.54
N GLN A 36 0.08 6.92 -20.17
CA GLN A 36 0.42 5.64 -19.54
C GLN A 36 1.50 5.79 -18.45
N GLN A 37 2.49 6.66 -18.68
CA GLN A 37 3.56 6.96 -17.71
C GLN A 37 3.08 7.74 -16.48
N VAL A 38 2.09 8.63 -16.65
CA VAL A 38 1.55 9.54 -15.62
C VAL A 38 0.41 8.92 -14.80
N SER A 39 -0.23 7.86 -15.31
CA SER A 39 -1.25 7.10 -14.57
C SER A 39 -0.59 6.28 -13.45
N LEU A 40 -0.21 6.94 -12.36
CA LEU A 40 0.06 6.25 -11.09
C LEU A 40 -1.20 5.48 -10.68
N PRO A 41 -1.08 4.23 -10.18
CA PRO A 41 -2.23 3.56 -9.60
C PRO A 41 -2.72 4.41 -8.42
N VAL A 42 -3.89 5.03 -8.61
CA VAL A 42 -4.62 5.69 -7.51
C VAL A 42 -4.93 4.59 -6.51
N SER A 43 -4.34 4.70 -5.31
CA SER A 43 -4.59 3.79 -4.20
C SER A 43 -6.06 3.87 -3.81
N SER A 44 -6.89 3.03 -4.40
CA SER A 44 -8.23 2.77 -3.90
C SER A 44 -8.07 1.73 -2.79
N LYS A 45 -7.96 2.18 -1.55
CA LYS A 45 -8.31 1.30 -0.43
C LYS A 45 -9.75 0.87 -0.72
N GLN A 46 -9.96 -0.42 -0.99
CA GLN A 46 -11.32 -0.94 -1.09
C GLN A 46 -11.95 -0.74 0.29
N ASP A 47 -12.75 0.31 0.42
CA ASP A 47 -13.54 0.60 1.60
C ASP A 47 -14.57 -0.50 1.76
N HIS A 48 -14.17 -1.60 2.38
CA HIS A 48 -15.08 -2.65 2.84
C HIS A 48 -15.80 -2.19 4.11
N ASN A 49 -16.43 -1.02 4.03
CA ASN A 49 -17.23 -0.41 5.11
C ASN A 49 -18.42 -1.29 5.52
N ASP A 50 -18.78 -2.28 4.69
CA ASP A 50 -19.91 -3.19 4.93
C ASP A 50 -19.54 -4.44 5.75
N ILE A 51 -18.26 -4.70 6.03
CA ILE A 51 -17.85 -5.89 6.79
C ILE A 51 -17.86 -5.59 8.30
N LYS A 52 -18.85 -6.15 9.00
CA LYS A 52 -18.85 -6.18 10.46
C LYS A 52 -17.90 -7.27 10.98
N TRP A 53 -16.70 -6.87 11.37
CA TRP A 53 -15.70 -7.78 11.91
C TRP A 53 -16.09 -8.34 13.29
N LYS A 54 -16.20 -9.67 13.40
CA LYS A 54 -16.44 -10.36 14.68
C LYS A 54 -15.22 -10.33 15.61
N TYR A 55 -14.02 -10.36 15.03
CA TYR A 55 -12.75 -10.40 15.76
C TYR A 55 -11.81 -9.32 15.23
N GLU A 56 -11.32 -8.49 16.14
CA GLU A 56 -10.38 -7.39 15.85
C GLU A 56 -9.09 -7.89 15.17
N GLY A 57 -8.59 -9.07 15.57
CA GLY A 57 -7.41 -9.68 14.92
C GLY A 57 -7.63 -10.02 13.45
N ASN A 58 -8.85 -10.41 13.06
CA ASN A 58 -9.18 -10.70 11.67
C ASN A 58 -9.21 -9.42 10.83
N LYS A 59 -9.77 -8.34 11.38
CA LYS A 59 -9.73 -7.02 10.74
C LYS A 59 -8.30 -6.59 10.48
N GLN A 60 -7.44 -6.65 11.51
CA GLN A 60 -6.03 -6.27 11.37
C GLN A 60 -5.28 -7.12 10.35
N GLN A 61 -5.55 -8.43 10.29
CA GLN A 61 -4.95 -9.31 9.30
C GLN A 61 -5.44 -8.99 7.89
N TYR A 62 -6.73 -8.71 7.74
CA TYR A 62 -7.31 -8.31 6.48
C TYR A 62 -6.69 -7.00 5.96
N ASP A 63 -6.66 -5.97 6.80
CA ASP A 63 -6.06 -4.67 6.48
C ASP A 63 -4.58 -4.85 6.06
N PHE A 64 -3.81 -5.66 6.79
CA PHE A 64 -2.43 -5.99 6.43
C PHE A 64 -2.32 -6.69 5.07
N ASN A 65 -3.19 -7.67 4.79
CA ASN A 65 -3.19 -8.38 3.51
C ASN A 65 -3.52 -7.44 2.34
N CYS A 66 -4.46 -6.51 2.53
CA CYS A 66 -4.78 -5.48 1.53
C CYS A 66 -3.56 -4.60 1.23
N ASP A 67 -2.83 -4.14 2.26
CA ASP A 67 -1.62 -3.33 2.09
C ASP A 67 -0.51 -4.08 1.35
N VAL A 68 -0.30 -5.36 1.64
CA VAL A 68 0.67 -6.21 0.93
C VAL A 68 0.25 -6.41 -0.52
N HIS A 69 -1.01 -6.73 -0.75
CA HIS A 69 -1.56 -6.94 -2.09
C HIS A 69 -1.46 -5.67 -2.96
N GLU A 70 -1.71 -4.50 -2.38
CA GLU A 70 -1.54 -3.22 -3.07
C GLU A 70 -0.07 -2.97 -3.45
N GLY A 71 0.87 -3.26 -2.54
CA GLY A 71 2.30 -3.18 -2.87
C GLY A 71 2.70 -4.13 -4.01
N ILE A 72 2.12 -5.33 -4.06
CA ILE A 72 2.36 -6.26 -5.18
C ILE A 72 1.83 -5.69 -6.50
N LYS A 73 0.62 -5.11 -6.52
CA LYS A 73 0.08 -4.45 -7.72
C LYS A 73 0.96 -3.29 -8.20
N GLN A 74 1.43 -2.45 -7.28
CA GLN A 74 2.34 -1.36 -7.58
C GLN A 74 3.65 -1.87 -8.21
N CYS A 75 4.18 -2.98 -7.69
CA CYS A 75 5.37 -3.63 -8.23
C CYS A 75 5.12 -4.20 -9.64
N MET A 76 3.99 -4.88 -9.87
CA MET A 76 3.61 -5.38 -11.20
C MET A 76 3.52 -4.24 -12.22
N TRP A 77 2.81 -3.16 -11.88
CA TRP A 77 2.72 -1.98 -12.72
C TRP A 77 4.10 -1.36 -13.00
N ALA A 78 4.97 -1.30 -11.99
CA ALA A 78 6.32 -0.76 -12.15
C ALA A 78 7.16 -1.59 -13.14
N ILE A 79 7.05 -2.92 -13.08
CA ILE A 79 7.72 -3.84 -14.00
C ILE A 79 7.22 -3.62 -15.43
N GLU A 80 5.90 -3.55 -15.64
CA GLU A 80 5.28 -3.32 -16.96
C GLU A 80 5.71 -1.99 -17.57
N ASN A 81 5.94 -0.97 -16.74
CA ASN A 81 6.34 0.37 -17.17
C ASN A 81 7.86 0.60 -17.11
N GLN A 82 8.67 -0.48 -16.99
CA GLN A 82 10.13 -0.43 -16.96
C GLN A 82 10.72 0.44 -15.83
N LYS A 83 9.95 0.69 -14.76
CA LYS A 83 10.35 1.46 -13.57
C LYS A 83 11.01 0.55 -12.54
N SER A 84 12.15 -0.05 -12.92
CA SER A 84 12.80 -1.12 -12.15
C SER A 84 13.24 -0.70 -10.73
N ASP A 85 13.71 0.54 -10.54
CA ASP A 85 14.14 0.99 -9.22
C ASP A 85 12.95 1.21 -8.27
N TYR A 86 11.84 1.75 -8.77
CA TYR A 86 10.60 1.84 -8.01
C TYR A 86 10.06 0.45 -7.65
N ALA A 87 10.12 -0.52 -8.58
CA ALA A 87 9.73 -1.89 -8.31
C ALA A 87 10.54 -2.52 -7.17
N LYS A 88 11.87 -2.30 -7.16
CA LYS A 88 12.76 -2.77 -6.08
C LYS A 88 12.44 -2.12 -4.73
N GLU A 89 12.16 -0.81 -4.72
CA GLU A 89 11.79 -0.07 -3.52
C GLU A 89 10.49 -0.63 -2.92
N VAL A 90 9.44 -0.73 -3.74
CA VAL A 90 8.14 -1.27 -3.33
C VAL A 90 8.28 -2.72 -2.82
N LEU A 91 9.05 -3.56 -3.52
CA LEU A 91 9.28 -4.94 -3.10
C LEU A 91 10.03 -5.02 -1.77
N SER A 92 11.03 -4.15 -1.55
CA SER A 92 11.75 -4.06 -0.28
C SER A 92 10.80 -3.70 0.87
N GLU A 93 9.92 -2.71 0.66
CA GLU A 93 8.94 -2.30 1.67
C GLU A 93 7.92 -3.41 1.97
N VAL A 94 7.41 -4.10 0.94
CA VAL A 94 6.52 -5.27 1.13
C VAL A 94 7.23 -6.37 1.92
N ALA A 95 8.49 -6.68 1.61
CA ALA A 95 9.27 -7.68 2.33
C ALA A 95 9.48 -7.29 3.81
N LYS A 96 9.81 -6.02 4.08
CA LYS A 96 9.92 -5.49 5.46
C LYS A 96 8.61 -5.61 6.23
N LYS A 97 7.47 -5.25 5.61
CA LYS A 97 6.14 -5.40 6.22
C LYS A 97 5.84 -6.84 6.61
N ILE A 98 6.11 -7.80 5.71
CA ILE A 98 5.93 -9.23 6.00
C ILE A 98 6.84 -9.70 7.13
N HIS A 99 8.11 -9.29 7.11
CA HIS A 99 9.06 -9.63 8.17
C HIS A 99 8.61 -9.10 9.53
N ALA A 100 8.22 -7.82 9.62
CA ALA A 100 7.70 -7.21 10.83
C ALA A 100 6.42 -7.92 11.33
N ARG A 101 5.50 -8.27 10.42
CA ARG A 101 4.27 -8.98 10.79
C ARG A 101 4.56 -10.37 11.35
N ASN A 102 5.50 -11.12 10.75
CA ASN A 102 5.93 -12.42 11.26
C ASN A 102 6.55 -12.31 12.66
N LYS A 103 7.32 -11.25 12.92
CA LYS A 103 7.83 -10.95 14.26
C LYS A 103 6.69 -10.71 15.25
N HIS A 104 5.69 -9.93 14.87
CA HIS A 104 4.52 -9.67 15.72
C HIS A 104 3.72 -10.95 16.02
N ILE A 105 3.53 -11.83 15.03
CA ILE A 105 2.87 -13.13 15.25
C ILE A 105 3.67 -13.97 16.25
N ARG A 106 5.00 -14.03 16.12
CA ARG A 106 5.85 -14.75 17.09
C ARG A 106 5.70 -14.20 18.50
N ILE A 107 5.68 -12.87 18.67
CA ILE A 107 5.46 -12.23 19.98
C ILE A 107 4.07 -12.57 20.52
N ALA A 108 3.03 -12.52 19.69
CA ALA A 108 1.68 -12.85 20.11
C ALA A 108 1.53 -14.31 20.55
N GLU A 109 2.26 -15.23 19.91
CA GLU A 109 2.22 -16.66 20.24
C GLU A 109 3.02 -16.98 21.51
N THR A 110 4.19 -16.36 21.69
CA THR A 110 5.08 -16.69 22.82
C THR A 110 4.80 -15.91 24.10
N SER A 111 4.13 -14.75 24.02
CA SER A 111 3.86 -13.90 25.18
C SER A 111 2.52 -14.22 25.86
N LYS A 112 2.44 -14.01 27.19
CA LYS A 112 1.20 -14.30 27.96
C LYS A 112 0.09 -13.30 27.67
N GLY A 113 0.43 -12.10 27.24
CA GLY A 113 -0.46 -11.01 26.85
C GLY A 113 -0.90 -11.06 25.37
N GLY A 114 -0.30 -11.95 24.57
CA GLY A 114 -0.67 -12.15 23.16
C GLY A 114 -0.61 -10.89 22.32
N TRP A 115 -1.66 -10.63 21.53
CA TRP A 115 -1.76 -9.41 20.70
C TRP A 115 -1.73 -8.10 21.50
N GLU A 116 -2.09 -8.10 22.79
CA GLU A 116 -1.95 -6.89 23.62
C GLU A 116 -0.46 -6.60 23.89
N THR A 117 0.39 -7.63 23.97
CA THR A 117 1.85 -7.48 24.05
C THR A 117 2.41 -6.88 22.78
N VAL A 118 1.96 -7.33 21.60
CA VAL A 118 2.33 -6.72 20.31
C VAL A 118 1.99 -5.23 20.28
N LYS A 119 0.77 -4.86 20.71
CA LYS A 119 0.36 -3.46 20.77
C LYS A 119 1.24 -2.61 21.69
N GLN A 120 1.68 -3.16 22.83
CA GLN A 120 2.62 -2.47 23.71
C GLN A 120 4.05 -2.44 23.15
N TYR A 121 4.43 -3.46 22.38
CA TYR A 121 5.72 -3.56 21.71
C TYR A 121 5.84 -2.48 20.63
N GLU A 122 4.84 -2.31 19.76
CA GLU A 122 4.81 -1.30 18.70
C GLU A 122 4.83 0.14 19.25
N GLN A 123 4.20 0.39 20.40
CA GLN A 123 4.09 1.72 21.03
C GLN A 123 5.39 2.27 21.62
N ASN A 124 6.48 1.49 21.67
CA ASN A 124 7.70 1.90 22.35
C ASN A 124 8.94 1.76 21.44
N PRO A 125 9.14 2.69 20.48
CA PRO A 125 10.22 2.63 19.49
C PRO A 125 11.63 2.93 20.05
N LEU A 126 11.75 3.38 21.31
CA LEU A 126 13.00 3.91 21.88
C LEU A 126 13.95 2.86 22.51
N ALA A 127 13.81 1.57 22.20
CA ALA A 127 14.70 0.54 22.74
C ALA A 127 15.65 0.01 21.63
N SER A 128 16.96 0.11 21.88
CA SER A 128 18.02 -0.46 21.04
C SER A 128 17.80 -1.96 20.77
N ASP A 129 18.14 -2.42 19.57
CA ASP A 129 17.95 -3.80 19.10
C ASP A 129 18.61 -4.87 20.00
N SER A 130 19.57 -4.50 20.86
CA SER A 130 20.17 -5.42 21.85
C SER A 130 19.27 -5.74 23.05
N ASP A 131 18.06 -5.17 23.13
CA ASP A 131 17.13 -5.29 24.27
C ASP A 131 15.77 -5.89 23.84
N ASP A 132 15.70 -6.59 22.70
CA ASP A 132 14.43 -7.00 22.10
C ASP A 132 13.62 -7.95 23.01
N GLU A 133 14.31 -8.87 23.71
CA GLU A 133 13.69 -9.76 24.70
C GLU A 133 13.18 -9.00 25.93
N SER A 134 13.96 -8.04 26.43
CA SER A 134 13.55 -7.13 27.51
C SER A 134 12.39 -6.22 27.09
N ARG A 135 12.37 -5.75 25.85
CA ARG A 135 11.26 -4.99 25.26
C ARG A 135 9.98 -5.83 25.24
N ILE A 136 10.06 -7.09 24.80
CA ILE A 136 8.93 -8.03 24.83
C ILE A 136 8.47 -8.27 26.27
N ASN A 137 9.38 -8.52 27.21
CA ASN A 137 9.05 -8.76 28.62
C ASN A 137 8.37 -7.54 29.28
N ARG A 138 8.83 -6.32 28.97
CA ARG A 138 8.20 -5.06 29.43
C ARG A 138 6.81 -4.89 28.81
N ALA A 139 6.67 -5.17 27.51
CA ALA A 139 5.39 -5.12 26.82
C ALA A 139 4.40 -6.13 27.41
N ASP A 140 4.85 -7.36 27.69
CA ASP A 140 4.03 -8.43 28.26
C ASP A 140 3.56 -8.09 29.67
N SER A 141 4.47 -7.56 30.50
CA SER A 141 4.13 -7.06 31.83
C SER A 141 3.09 -5.94 31.79
N LYS A 142 3.20 -5.00 30.85
CA LYS A 142 2.21 -3.92 30.66
C LYS A 142 0.86 -4.47 30.18
N ALA A 143 0.86 -5.39 29.23
CA ALA A 143 -0.34 -6.05 28.72
C ALA A 143 -1.09 -6.80 29.83
N LEU A 144 -0.38 -7.58 30.64
CA LEU A 144 -0.95 -8.30 31.77
C LEU A 144 -1.52 -7.37 32.84
N LYS A 145 -0.83 -6.26 33.17
CA LYS A 145 -1.37 -5.23 34.09
C LYS A 145 -2.67 -4.64 33.57
N LYS A 146 -2.75 -4.27 32.29
CA LYS A 146 -3.98 -3.78 31.65
C LYS A 146 -5.11 -4.81 31.72
N LYS A 147 -4.81 -6.08 31.44
CA LYS A 147 -5.79 -7.19 31.51
C LYS A 147 -6.35 -7.35 32.94
N LYS A 148 -5.49 -7.32 33.96
CA LYS A 148 -5.90 -7.39 35.38
C LYS A 148 -6.79 -6.21 35.79
N VAL A 149 -6.43 -4.97 35.42
CA VAL A 149 -7.22 -3.77 35.73
C VAL A 149 -8.60 -3.84 35.05
N LYS A 150 -8.66 -4.28 33.79
CA LYS A 150 -9.94 -4.44 33.06
C LYS A 150 -10.85 -5.46 33.73
N GLN A 151 -10.30 -6.61 34.16
CA GLN A 151 -11.05 -7.63 34.90
C GLN A 151 -11.56 -7.11 36.25
N ALA A 152 -10.75 -6.36 37.00
CA ALA A 152 -11.16 -5.78 38.27
C ALA A 152 -12.29 -4.74 38.11
N LYS A 153 -12.28 -3.96 37.03
CA LYS A 153 -13.36 -3.01 36.70
C LYS A 153 -14.66 -3.70 36.32
N LEU A 154 -14.60 -4.83 35.61
CA LEU A 154 -15.78 -5.61 35.24
C LEU A 154 -16.46 -6.22 36.47
N LYS A 155 -15.69 -6.67 37.46
CA LYS A 155 -16.23 -7.20 38.73
C LYS A 155 -16.89 -6.15 39.64
N LYS A 156 -16.67 -4.85 39.38
CA LYS A 156 -17.23 -3.73 40.18
C LYS A 156 -18.49 -3.10 39.58
N LYS A 157 -18.95 -3.52 38.39
CA LYS A 157 -20.23 -3.04 37.85
C LYS A 157 -21.37 -3.80 38.54
N PRO A 158 -22.30 -3.14 39.27
CA PRO A 158 -23.45 -3.82 39.84
C PRO A 158 -24.32 -4.38 38.71
N ALA A 159 -24.80 -5.61 38.88
CA ALA A 159 -25.79 -6.18 37.98
C ALA A 159 -27.07 -5.35 38.09
N VAL A 160 -27.42 -4.64 37.02
CA VAL A 160 -28.74 -4.02 36.92
C VAL A 160 -29.72 -5.16 36.71
N LEU A 161 -30.37 -5.59 37.79
CA LEU A 161 -31.50 -6.51 37.75
C LEU A 161 -32.69 -5.73 37.16
N TYR A 162 -33.21 -6.21 36.03
CA TYR A 162 -34.51 -5.82 35.49
C TYR A 162 -35.61 -6.60 36.19
#